data_AF-A0A2A6C087-F1
#
_entry.id   AF-A0A2A6C087-F1
#
_cell.length_a   1.000
_cell.length_b   1.000
_cell.length_c   1.000
_cell.angle_alpha   90.00
_cell.angle_beta   90.00
_cell.angle_gamma   90.00
#
_symmetry.space_group_name_H-M   'P 1'
#
loop_
_entity.id
_entity.type
_entity.pdbx_description
1 polymer ?
#
loop_
_entity_poly.entity_id
_entity_poly.type
_entity_poly.pdbx_seq_one_letter_code
_entity_poly.pdbx_strand_id
1 'polypeptide(L)'
;MTGSCLHRRCRLPRVMAATGPQWSLYPLLAIIAFCTFSLSGLHVFFCLPFHILFAPLLAGIVALLTAFHAIFLRYPNRTDFVLQVIAAVVSSAFFFTSGLETFCLTKSRDDATSGGDICEGVTYRTESLVASCNGFFGNMQSVVLRNANWEMQSVRIFVSSCLTALAASQLLITTALSFYSAHETKLRIRTYHYQLVLGLLLLISALFHWQYCCLYYFVSLPAACGLLCLTQGLTTRLRPSPLSRSLDVTGTLAAIGLFSSLLFSVLCTISGIFDWRLSILRHCRWGDGIMKGCRRSLHFSYPYFNWQMPQIEHEITSIQIAIYTVILIFSLLYFYFSMKSTFQLRKRKERNLYFESHQH
;
A
#
# COMPACT_ATOMS: atom_id res chain seq x y z
N MET A 1 29.88 42.59 -49.81
CA MET A 1 30.20 41.44 -48.94
C MET A 1 29.51 41.62 -47.60
N THR A 2 28.25 41.18 -47.54
CA THR A 2 27.39 41.23 -46.35
C THR A 2 27.51 39.90 -45.61
N GLY A 3 28.22 39.91 -44.49
CA GLY A 3 28.45 38.74 -43.64
C GLY A 3 27.56 38.77 -42.39
N SER A 4 26.47 38.03 -42.46
CA SER A 4 25.50 37.80 -41.38
C SER A 4 26.12 37.00 -40.23
N CYS A 5 26.17 37.54 -39.02
CA CYS A 5 26.32 36.76 -37.78
C CYS A 5 25.00 36.83 -36.99
N LEU A 6 24.05 36.00 -37.44
CA LEU A 6 22.72 35.86 -36.88
C LEU A 6 22.77 35.07 -35.56
N HIS A 7 22.19 35.65 -34.50
CA HIS A 7 21.49 34.95 -33.42
C HIS A 7 22.15 33.69 -32.82
N ARG A 8 23.16 33.89 -31.95
CA ARG A 8 23.26 33.04 -30.76
C ARG A 8 22.05 33.34 -29.87
N ARG A 9 20.97 32.57 -30.05
CA ARG A 9 19.97 32.42 -28.99
C ARG A 9 20.69 31.84 -27.78
N CYS A 10 21.02 32.70 -26.82
CA CYS A 10 21.07 32.31 -25.43
C CYS A 10 19.70 31.72 -25.09
N ARG A 11 19.52 30.41 -25.29
CA ARG A 11 18.53 29.67 -24.53
C ARG A 11 19.01 29.71 -23.09
N LEU A 12 18.66 30.78 -22.38
CA LEU A 12 18.47 30.71 -20.95
C LEU A 12 17.69 29.41 -20.69
N PRO A 13 18.20 28.52 -19.83
CA PRO A 13 17.47 27.31 -19.51
C PRO A 13 16.10 27.75 -19.02
N ARG A 14 15.06 27.31 -19.74
CA ARG A 14 13.64 27.50 -19.44
C ARG A 14 13.27 26.67 -18.20
N VAL A 15 14.05 26.79 -17.13
CA VAL A 15 14.06 25.94 -15.93
C VAL A 15 13.62 26.74 -14.69
N MET A 16 13.62 28.08 -14.74
CA MET A 16 13.15 28.89 -13.60
C MET A 16 11.64 29.15 -13.57
N ALA A 17 10.91 28.97 -14.68
CA ALA A 17 9.48 29.32 -14.74
C ALA A 17 8.52 28.16 -14.42
N ALA A 18 9.00 26.90 -14.37
CA ALA A 18 8.18 25.70 -14.17
C ALA A 18 8.44 24.97 -12.83
N THR A 19 9.20 25.59 -11.92
CA THR A 19 9.63 25.01 -10.64
C THR A 19 8.89 25.58 -9.42
N GLY A 20 8.05 26.60 -9.59
CA GLY A 20 7.36 27.32 -8.51
C GLY A 20 6.67 26.43 -7.45
N PRO A 21 5.82 25.46 -7.81
CA PRO A 21 5.15 24.60 -6.83
C PRO A 21 6.10 23.57 -6.18
N GLN A 22 7.21 23.21 -6.81
CA GLN A 22 8.15 22.26 -6.22
C GLN A 22 8.90 22.87 -5.03
N TRP A 23 9.30 24.14 -5.16
CA TRP A 23 9.99 24.88 -4.09
C TRP A 23 9.11 25.15 -2.87
N SER A 24 7.78 25.16 -3.02
CA SER A 24 6.86 25.27 -1.88
C SER A 24 6.53 23.92 -1.24
N LEU A 25 6.52 22.82 -2.02
CA LEU A 25 6.19 21.49 -1.52
C LEU A 25 7.27 20.90 -0.60
N TYR A 26 8.56 21.19 -0.81
CA TYR A 26 9.62 20.67 0.07
C TYR A 26 9.61 21.28 1.48
N PRO A 27 9.53 22.62 1.66
CA PRO A 27 9.36 23.21 2.98
C PRO A 27 8.05 22.77 3.65
N LEU A 28 6.96 22.65 2.88
CA LEU A 28 5.69 22.14 3.39
C LEU A 28 5.83 20.70 3.89
N LEU A 29 6.52 19.83 3.15
CA LEU A 29 6.82 18.47 3.58
C LEU A 29 7.65 18.46 4.86
N ALA A 30 8.64 19.35 5.00
CA ALA A 30 9.45 19.46 6.21
C ALA A 30 8.61 19.85 7.43
N ILE A 31 7.71 20.82 7.28
CA ILE A 31 6.79 21.26 8.35
C ILE A 31 5.86 20.10 8.74
N ILE A 32 5.22 19.46 7.77
CA ILE A 32 4.32 18.33 8.03
C ILE A 32 5.07 17.20 8.70
N ALA A 33 6.26 16.83 8.21
CA ALA A 33 7.06 15.77 8.78
C ALA A 33 7.52 16.09 10.21
N PHE A 34 7.85 17.36 10.51
CA PHE A 34 8.16 17.81 11.86
C PHE A 34 6.95 17.73 12.80
N CYS A 35 5.76 18.15 12.33
CA CYS A 35 4.51 18.00 13.06
C CYS A 35 4.18 16.52 13.31
N THR A 36 4.33 15.67 12.29
CA THR A 36 4.14 14.21 12.40
C THR A 36 5.09 13.65 13.45
N PHE A 37 6.38 13.97 13.39
CA PHE A 37 7.39 13.53 14.37
C PHE A 37 7.05 13.98 15.80
N SER A 38 6.66 15.23 15.97
CA SER A 38 6.32 15.79 17.29
C SER A 38 5.06 15.15 17.87
N LEU A 39 3.99 15.01 17.06
CA LEU A 39 2.77 14.31 17.46
C LEU A 39 2.97 12.82 17.66
N SER A 40 3.97 12.21 17.01
CA SER A 40 4.37 10.82 17.29
C SER A 40 4.90 10.67 18.71
N GLY A 41 5.63 11.67 19.22
CA GLY A 41 6.05 11.71 20.62
C GLY A 41 4.85 11.70 21.57
N LEU A 42 3.80 12.45 21.25
CA LEU A 42 2.55 12.45 22.02
C LEU A 42 1.79 11.13 21.87
N HIS A 43 1.80 10.52 20.68
CA HIS A 43 1.21 9.20 20.43
C HIS A 43 1.80 8.12 21.35
N VAL A 44 3.14 8.09 21.43
CA VAL A 44 3.89 7.22 22.34
C VAL A 44 3.59 7.57 23.81
N PHE A 45 3.65 8.86 24.15
CA PHE A 45 3.44 9.33 25.53
C PHE A 45 2.05 8.98 26.07
N PHE A 46 1.00 9.04 25.24
CA PHE A 46 -0.37 8.69 25.63
C PHE A 46 -0.73 7.21 25.36
N CYS A 47 0.25 6.39 24.98
CA CYS A 47 0.12 4.94 24.80
C CYS A 47 -1.06 4.58 23.88
N LEU A 48 -1.11 5.20 22.71
CA LEU A 48 -2.18 4.92 21.76
C LEU A 48 -2.07 3.47 21.23
N PRO A 49 -3.20 2.76 21.13
CA PRO A 49 -3.20 1.30 21.06
C PRO A 49 -2.77 0.73 19.72
N PHE A 50 -3.15 1.32 18.59
CA PHE A 50 -3.38 0.49 17.41
C PHE A 50 -2.22 0.37 16.42
N HIS A 51 -1.12 1.11 16.60
CA HIS A 51 0.04 1.03 15.72
C HIS A 51 1.23 0.44 16.45
N ILE A 52 2.16 -0.19 15.70
CA ILE A 52 3.53 -0.37 16.21
C ILE A 52 3.95 0.99 16.74
N LEU A 53 4.22 1.10 18.04
CA LEU A 53 4.37 2.36 18.78
C LEU A 53 5.27 3.39 18.05
N PHE A 54 6.25 2.89 17.27
CA PHE A 54 7.24 3.67 16.53
C PHE A 54 6.95 3.90 15.05
N ALA A 55 5.88 3.35 14.48
CA ALA A 55 5.49 3.58 13.09
C ALA A 55 5.28 5.07 12.73
N PRO A 56 4.54 5.89 13.52
CA PRO A 56 4.38 7.32 13.22
C PRO A 56 5.74 8.05 13.29
N LEU A 57 6.60 7.66 14.23
CA LEU A 57 7.94 8.22 14.39
C LEU A 57 8.84 7.90 13.18
N LEU A 58 8.81 6.65 12.71
CA LEU A 58 9.52 6.24 11.50
C LEU A 58 9.01 7.01 10.26
N ALA A 59 7.70 7.18 10.12
CA ALA A 59 7.10 7.94 9.03
C ALA A 59 7.55 9.42 9.05
N GLY A 60 7.60 10.04 10.24
CA GLY A 60 8.11 11.39 10.42
C GLY A 60 9.60 11.51 10.07
N ILE A 61 10.44 10.58 10.55
CA ILE A 61 11.89 10.58 10.28
C ILE A 61 12.18 10.42 8.78
N VAL A 62 11.54 9.44 8.12
CA VAL A 62 11.75 9.19 6.68
C VAL A 62 11.34 10.42 5.86
N ALA A 63 10.24 11.08 6.21
CA ALA A 63 9.81 12.29 5.52
C ALA A 63 10.70 13.51 5.81
N LEU A 64 11.20 13.67 7.04
CA LEU A 64 12.19 14.71 7.37
C LEU A 64 13.49 14.51 6.58
N LEU A 65 14.02 13.29 6.55
CA LEU A 65 15.21 12.97 5.76
C LEU A 65 14.99 13.29 4.27
N THR A 66 13.82 12.93 3.74
CA THR A 66 13.44 13.22 2.35
C THR A 66 13.37 14.73 2.09
N ALA A 67 12.76 15.48 3.00
CA ALA A 67 12.61 16.93 2.87
C ALA A 67 13.94 17.66 2.99
N PHE A 68 14.76 17.35 3.99
CA PHE A 68 16.07 17.97 4.17
C PHE A 68 17.01 17.66 3.02
N HIS A 69 17.07 16.39 2.59
CA HIS A 69 17.90 16.00 1.46
C HIS A 69 17.53 16.80 0.20
N ALA A 70 16.23 16.99 -0.05
CA ALA A 70 15.75 17.77 -1.19
C ALA A 70 15.95 19.29 -1.04
N ILE A 71 15.93 19.84 0.17
CA ILE A 71 16.18 21.28 0.41
C ILE A 71 17.67 21.62 0.19
N PHE A 72 18.58 20.74 0.64
CA PHE A 72 20.02 20.98 0.49
C PHE A 72 20.52 20.74 -0.94
N LEU A 73 19.86 19.88 -1.72
CA LEU A 73 20.18 19.66 -3.12
C LEU A 73 19.36 20.58 -4.01
N ARG A 74 20.06 21.50 -4.69
CA ARG A 74 19.44 22.51 -5.58
C ARG A 74 18.72 21.92 -6.81
N TYR A 75 18.88 20.62 -7.09
CA TYR A 75 18.32 19.94 -8.26
C TYR A 75 17.84 18.51 -7.93
N PRO A 76 16.70 18.07 -8.49
CA PRO A 76 16.18 16.73 -8.25
C PRO A 76 17.12 15.67 -8.82
N ASN A 77 17.51 14.71 -7.97
CA ASN A 77 18.33 13.56 -8.35
C ASN A 77 17.53 12.25 -8.23
N ARG A 78 18.06 11.15 -8.79
CA ARG A 78 17.47 9.81 -8.67
C ARG A 78 17.31 9.36 -7.23
N THR A 79 18.20 9.80 -6.34
CA THR A 79 18.12 9.56 -4.90
C THR A 79 16.87 10.20 -4.30
N ASP A 80 16.50 11.43 -4.73
CA ASP A 80 15.29 12.11 -4.25
C ASP A 80 14.04 11.36 -4.68
N PHE A 81 14.01 10.87 -5.92
CA PHE A 81 12.92 10.02 -6.38
C PHE A 81 12.75 8.77 -5.50
N VAL A 82 13.84 8.07 -5.19
CA VAL A 82 13.79 6.87 -4.33
C VAL A 82 13.33 7.22 -2.92
N LEU A 83 13.86 8.28 -2.32
CA LEU A 83 13.46 8.73 -0.98
C LEU A 83 11.97 9.13 -0.95
N GLN A 84 11.47 9.85 -1.96
CA GLN A 84 10.07 10.24 -2.09
C GLN A 84 9.15 9.02 -2.25
N VAL A 85 9.56 8.01 -3.02
CA VAL A 85 8.81 6.76 -3.16
C VAL A 85 8.77 5.98 -1.84
N ILE A 86 9.91 5.86 -1.15
CA ILE A 86 9.95 5.22 0.18
C ILE A 86 9.05 5.97 1.16
N ALA A 87 9.16 7.30 1.20
CA ALA A 87 8.31 8.15 2.04
C ALA A 87 6.83 7.99 1.70
N ALA A 88 6.45 7.92 0.42
CA ALA A 88 5.07 7.69 0.00
C ALA A 88 4.55 6.31 0.45
N VAL A 89 5.36 5.26 0.32
CA VAL A 89 4.99 3.90 0.77
C VAL A 89 4.79 3.86 2.29
N VAL A 90 5.73 4.41 3.06
CA VAL A 90 5.64 4.47 4.52
C VAL A 90 4.44 5.32 4.96
N SER A 91 4.22 6.47 4.31
CA SER A 91 3.08 7.36 4.61
C SER A 91 1.74 6.71 4.26
N SER A 92 1.70 5.89 3.20
CA SER A 92 0.49 5.15 2.83
C SER A 92 0.13 4.11 3.88
N ALA A 93 1.10 3.29 4.29
CA ALA A 93 0.89 2.32 5.38
C ALA A 93 0.42 3.04 6.65
N PHE A 94 1.10 4.13 7.01
CA PHE A 94 0.76 4.92 8.19
C PHE A 94 -0.63 5.57 8.11
N PHE A 95 -1.04 6.07 6.94
CA PHE A 95 -2.38 6.65 6.75
C PHE A 95 -3.49 5.63 7.01
N PHE A 96 -3.37 4.42 6.45
CA PHE A 96 -4.39 3.38 6.64
C PHE A 96 -4.45 2.90 8.08
N THR A 97 -3.29 2.70 8.72
CA THR A 97 -3.29 2.32 10.13
C THR A 97 -3.91 3.45 10.97
N SER A 98 -3.55 4.71 10.72
CA SER A 98 -3.98 5.86 11.55
C SER A 98 -5.46 6.11 11.39
N GLY A 99 -5.98 5.98 10.17
CA GLY A 99 -7.41 6.02 9.90
C GLY A 99 -8.17 4.93 10.64
N LEU A 100 -7.65 3.70 10.67
CA LEU A 100 -8.26 2.61 11.44
C LEU A 100 -8.26 2.92 12.93
N GLU A 101 -7.18 3.49 13.46
CA GLU A 101 -7.11 3.89 14.87
C GLU A 101 -8.11 4.97 15.23
N THR A 102 -8.18 6.03 14.41
CA THR A 102 -9.14 7.12 14.60
C THR A 102 -10.56 6.58 14.55
N PHE A 103 -10.87 5.70 13.60
CA PHE A 103 -12.18 5.05 13.47
C PHE A 103 -12.53 4.25 14.74
N CYS A 104 -11.61 3.42 15.22
CA CYS A 104 -11.85 2.57 16.38
C CYS A 104 -11.95 3.35 17.69
N LEU A 105 -11.12 4.38 17.89
CA LEU A 105 -11.20 5.24 19.07
C LEU A 105 -12.51 6.05 19.11
N THR A 106 -12.98 6.50 17.95
CA THR A 106 -14.27 7.21 17.84
C THR A 106 -15.42 6.26 18.15
N LYS A 107 -15.42 5.05 17.57
CA LYS A 107 -16.46 4.06 17.84
C LYS A 107 -16.51 3.62 19.31
N SER A 108 -15.35 3.43 19.94
CA SER A 108 -15.26 3.09 21.36
C SER A 108 -15.78 4.19 22.30
N ARG A 109 -15.91 5.44 21.82
CA ARG A 109 -16.52 6.54 22.59
C ARG A 109 -18.04 6.46 22.58
N ASP A 110 -18.62 6.01 21.47
CA ASP A 110 -20.06 6.08 21.22
C ASP A 110 -20.80 4.78 21.61
N ASP A 111 -20.18 3.60 21.48
CA ASP A 111 -20.82 2.31 21.78
C ASP A 111 -19.94 1.40 22.67
N ALA A 112 -20.36 1.17 23.92
CA ALA A 112 -19.72 0.22 24.84
C ALA A 112 -20.13 -1.25 24.62
N THR A 113 -21.10 -1.53 23.73
CA THR A 113 -21.80 -2.82 23.63
C THR A 113 -21.75 -3.50 22.26
N SER A 114 -21.03 -2.95 21.27
CA SER A 114 -20.89 -3.56 19.94
C SER A 114 -19.80 -4.65 19.93
N GLY A 115 -20.07 -5.80 20.57
CA GLY A 115 -19.23 -6.99 20.45
C GLY A 115 -19.26 -7.54 19.02
N GLY A 116 -18.09 -7.69 18.38
CA GLY A 116 -17.94 -8.30 17.06
C GLY A 116 -17.43 -7.40 15.92
N ASP A 117 -16.82 -6.25 16.22
CA ASP A 117 -16.25 -5.37 15.20
C ASP A 117 -14.72 -5.46 15.11
N ILE A 118 -14.14 -5.07 13.95
CA ILE A 118 -12.70 -5.08 13.65
C ILE A 118 -11.89 -4.41 14.78
N CYS A 119 -12.44 -3.38 15.40
CA CYS A 119 -11.82 -2.62 16.48
C CYS A 119 -11.57 -3.43 17.76
N GLU A 120 -12.40 -4.41 18.07
CA GLU A 120 -12.18 -5.33 19.20
C GLU A 120 -10.91 -6.16 18.95
N GLY A 121 -10.68 -6.53 17.69
CA GLY A 121 -9.51 -7.27 17.18
C GLY A 121 -8.23 -6.53 17.39
N VAL A 122 -8.22 -5.29 16.94
CA VAL A 122 -7.05 -4.44 17.10
C VAL A 122 -6.80 -4.13 18.58
N THR A 123 -7.86 -3.98 19.40
CA THR A 123 -7.74 -3.67 20.84
C THR A 123 -7.10 -4.81 21.59
N TYR A 124 -7.63 -6.02 21.41
CA TYR A 124 -7.10 -7.19 22.08
C TYR A 124 -5.63 -7.47 21.72
N ARG A 125 -5.26 -7.32 20.44
CA ARG A 125 -3.86 -7.52 19.98
C ARG A 125 -2.87 -6.53 20.59
N THR A 126 -3.35 -5.37 21.00
CA THR A 126 -2.52 -4.24 21.45
C THR A 126 -2.61 -4.00 22.95
N GLU A 127 -3.52 -4.67 23.64
CA GLU A 127 -3.78 -4.55 25.07
C GLU A 127 -2.53 -4.73 25.93
N SER A 128 -1.73 -5.76 25.66
CA SER A 128 -0.50 -6.03 26.43
C SER A 128 0.54 -4.92 26.29
N LEU A 129 0.70 -4.38 25.08
CA LEU A 129 1.61 -3.28 24.78
C LEU A 129 1.13 -1.98 25.46
N VAL A 130 -0.16 -1.71 25.38
CA VAL A 130 -0.80 -0.55 26.00
C VAL A 130 -0.70 -0.62 27.53
N ALA A 131 -0.95 -1.78 28.13
CA ALA A 131 -0.83 -2.00 29.56
C ALA A 131 0.61 -1.76 30.04
N SER A 132 1.61 -2.28 29.33
CA SER A 132 3.02 -2.05 29.65
C SER A 132 3.39 -0.56 29.53
N CYS A 133 2.91 0.12 28.49
CA CYS A 133 3.17 1.54 28.27
C CYS A 133 2.52 2.41 29.36
N ASN A 134 1.26 2.13 29.71
CA ASN A 134 0.55 2.82 30.80
C ASN A 134 1.22 2.55 32.15
N GLY A 135 1.79 1.37 32.38
CA GLY A 135 2.58 1.07 33.57
C GLY A 135 3.81 1.97 33.71
N PHE A 136 4.44 2.36 32.59
CA PHE A 136 5.61 3.24 32.58
C PHE A 136 5.26 4.73 32.64
N PHE A 137 4.31 5.20 31.81
CA PHE A 137 3.97 6.62 31.69
C PHE A 137 2.78 7.07 32.54
N GLY A 138 2.00 6.15 33.12
CA GLY A 138 0.69 6.44 33.73
C GLY A 138 0.72 7.52 34.81
N ASN A 139 1.75 7.53 35.67
CA ASN A 139 1.90 8.57 36.68
C ASN A 139 2.08 9.96 36.05
N MET A 140 2.94 10.08 35.03
CA MET A 140 3.17 11.36 34.35
C MET A 140 1.94 11.80 33.56
N GLN A 141 1.26 10.87 32.87
CA GLN A 141 0.02 11.14 32.14
C GLN A 141 -1.05 11.71 33.08
N SER A 142 -1.25 11.09 34.25
CA SER A 142 -2.28 11.51 35.21
C SER A 142 -2.07 12.95 35.72
N VAL A 143 -0.82 13.35 35.95
CA VAL A 143 -0.47 14.72 36.38
C VAL A 143 -0.79 15.73 35.28
N VAL A 144 -0.39 15.44 34.04
CA VAL A 144 -0.64 16.32 32.88
C VAL A 144 -2.14 16.48 32.63
N LEU A 145 -2.89 15.37 32.62
CA LEU A 145 -4.34 15.40 32.35
C LEU A 145 -5.11 16.13 33.45
N ARG A 146 -4.73 15.92 34.73
CA ARG A 146 -5.37 16.60 35.86
C ARG A 146 -5.15 18.10 35.82
N ASN A 147 -3.94 18.55 35.48
CA ASN A 147 -3.62 19.98 35.38
C ASN A 147 -4.32 20.66 34.20
N ALA A 148 -4.50 19.94 33.08
CA ALA A 148 -5.17 20.45 31.88
C ALA A 148 -6.70 20.29 31.91
N ASN A 149 -7.25 19.56 32.89
CA ASN A 149 -8.65 19.14 32.95
C ASN A 149 -9.13 18.44 31.67
N TRP A 150 -8.29 17.54 31.12
CA TRP A 150 -8.56 16.80 29.90
C TRP A 150 -8.81 15.32 30.16
N GLU A 151 -9.74 14.74 29.40
CA GLU A 151 -9.97 13.30 29.39
C GLU A 151 -8.97 12.59 28.47
N MET A 152 -8.40 11.49 28.96
CA MET A 152 -7.43 10.67 28.21
C MET A 152 -7.96 10.25 26.84
N GLN A 153 -9.23 9.84 26.77
CA GLN A 153 -9.85 9.38 25.52
C GLN A 153 -10.01 10.49 24.50
N SER A 154 -10.38 11.69 24.94
CA SER A 154 -10.48 12.88 24.08
C SER A 154 -9.12 13.29 23.50
N VAL A 155 -8.06 13.24 24.31
CA VAL A 155 -6.68 13.50 23.84
C VAL A 155 -6.23 12.43 22.82
N ARG A 156 -6.51 11.15 23.08
CA ARG A 156 -6.16 10.05 22.15
C ARG A 156 -6.85 10.21 20.79
N ILE A 157 -8.15 10.52 20.77
CA ILE A 157 -8.90 10.77 19.53
C ILE A 157 -8.31 11.97 18.79
N PHE A 158 -8.01 13.06 19.49
CA PHE A 158 -7.40 14.25 18.90
C PHE A 158 -6.04 13.94 18.27
N VAL A 159 -5.13 13.31 19.01
CA VAL A 159 -3.79 12.96 18.49
C VAL A 159 -3.88 12.03 17.28
N SER A 160 -4.71 10.98 17.35
CA SER A 160 -4.89 10.04 16.23
C SER A 160 -5.47 10.73 15.00
N SER A 161 -6.52 11.56 15.17
CA SER A 161 -7.14 12.27 14.04
C SER A 161 -6.18 13.26 13.37
N CYS A 162 -5.39 14.00 14.16
CA CYS A 162 -4.33 14.87 13.64
C CYS A 162 -3.27 14.08 12.86
N LEU A 163 -2.83 12.93 13.39
CA LEU A 163 -1.87 12.06 12.72
C LEU A 163 -2.43 11.50 11.41
N THR A 164 -3.71 11.13 11.36
CA THR A 164 -4.38 10.68 10.14
C THR A 164 -4.38 11.79 9.07
N ALA A 165 -4.71 13.03 9.47
CA ALA A 165 -4.70 14.17 8.56
C ALA A 165 -3.29 14.51 8.05
N LEU A 166 -2.28 14.43 8.93
CA LEU A 166 -0.88 14.65 8.56
C LEU A 166 -0.36 13.53 7.65
N ALA A 167 -0.69 12.28 7.93
CA ALA A 167 -0.33 11.13 7.10
C ALA A 167 -0.93 11.24 5.70
N ALA A 168 -2.20 11.63 5.60
CA ALA A 168 -2.86 11.92 4.32
C ALA A 168 -2.14 13.03 3.56
N SER A 169 -1.85 14.14 4.23
CA SER A 169 -1.16 15.28 3.61
C SER A 169 0.25 14.89 3.14
N GLN A 170 0.99 14.16 3.97
CA GLN A 170 2.32 13.65 3.67
C GLN A 170 2.29 12.70 2.47
N LEU A 171 1.31 11.79 2.40
CA LEU A 171 1.12 10.89 1.28
C LEU A 171 0.85 11.65 -0.03
N LEU A 172 -0.04 12.65 0.00
CA LEU A 172 -0.36 13.47 -1.16
C LEU A 172 0.88 14.21 -1.67
N ILE A 173 1.62 14.87 -0.77
CA ILE A 173 2.81 15.65 -1.13
C ILE A 173 3.93 14.75 -1.66
N THR A 174 4.25 13.65 -0.98
CA THR A 174 5.31 12.72 -1.41
C THR A 174 4.96 12.04 -2.74
N THR A 175 3.68 11.73 -2.98
CA THR A 175 3.21 11.21 -4.27
C THR A 175 3.38 12.24 -5.38
N ALA A 176 2.93 13.49 -5.15
CA ALA A 176 3.10 14.58 -6.11
C ALA A 176 4.58 14.85 -6.44
N LEU A 177 5.42 14.90 -5.40
CA LEU A 177 6.87 15.08 -5.55
C LEU A 177 7.51 13.91 -6.31
N SER A 178 7.12 12.66 -6.02
CA SER A 178 7.64 11.50 -6.74
C SER A 178 7.30 11.52 -8.24
N PHE A 179 6.08 11.96 -8.59
CA PHE A 179 5.66 12.12 -9.98
C PHE A 179 6.46 13.22 -10.67
N TYR A 180 6.61 14.37 -10.01
CA TYR A 180 7.39 15.49 -10.52
C TYR A 180 8.86 15.11 -10.70
N SER A 181 9.46 14.45 -9.71
CA SER A 181 10.84 13.98 -9.75
C SER A 181 11.06 12.98 -10.88
N ALA A 182 10.11 12.05 -11.10
CA ALA A 182 10.16 11.12 -12.24
C ALA A 182 10.12 11.85 -13.59
N HIS A 183 9.31 12.90 -13.70
CA HIS A 183 9.20 13.72 -14.91
C HIS A 183 10.50 14.50 -15.19
N GLU A 184 11.02 15.24 -14.21
CA GLU A 184 12.22 16.07 -14.36
C GLU A 184 13.49 15.26 -14.62
N THR A 185 13.69 14.18 -13.88
CA THR A 185 14.85 13.29 -14.06
C THR A 185 14.76 12.46 -15.35
N LYS A 186 13.64 12.58 -16.10
CA LYS A 186 13.31 11.77 -17.28
C LYS A 186 13.51 10.28 -16.99
N LEU A 187 13.21 9.86 -15.76
CA LEU A 187 13.30 8.47 -15.36
C LEU A 187 12.30 7.68 -16.19
N ARG A 188 12.83 6.94 -17.16
CA ARG A 188 12.02 6.10 -18.04
C ARG A 188 11.64 4.83 -17.27
N ILE A 189 10.66 4.94 -16.38
CA ILE A 189 10.09 3.79 -15.67
C ILE A 189 9.43 2.89 -16.72
N ARG A 190 10.14 1.82 -17.10
CA ARG A 190 9.64 0.83 -18.05
C ARG A 190 8.65 -0.10 -17.36
N THR A 191 7.82 -0.77 -18.17
CA THR A 191 6.82 -1.76 -17.73
C THR A 191 7.38 -2.82 -16.79
N TYR A 192 8.63 -3.26 -16.98
CA TYR A 192 9.26 -4.28 -16.14
C TYR A 192 9.43 -3.86 -14.67
N HIS A 193 9.59 -2.57 -14.36
CA HIS A 193 9.65 -2.12 -12.97
C HIS A 193 8.30 -2.29 -12.27
N TYR A 194 7.21 -1.94 -12.96
CA TYR A 194 5.86 -2.13 -12.45
C TYR A 194 5.54 -3.61 -12.25
N GLN A 195 5.95 -4.48 -13.19
CA GLN A 195 5.79 -5.93 -13.06
C GLN A 195 6.57 -6.47 -11.84
N LEU A 196 7.80 -6.02 -11.59
CA LEU A 196 8.56 -6.47 -10.41
C LEU A 196 7.89 -6.06 -9.09
N VAL A 197 7.47 -4.80 -8.97
CA VAL A 197 6.79 -4.31 -7.76
C VAL A 197 5.46 -5.04 -7.57
N LEU A 198 4.68 -5.18 -8.64
CA LEU A 198 3.38 -5.84 -8.60
C LEU A 198 3.48 -7.32 -8.26
N GLY A 199 4.48 -8.03 -8.81
CA GLY A 199 4.75 -9.42 -8.47
C GLY A 199 5.09 -9.61 -7.00
N LEU A 200 5.91 -8.71 -6.43
CA LEU A 200 6.24 -8.74 -5.00
C LEU A 200 5.02 -8.46 -4.12
N LEU A 201 4.19 -7.48 -4.49
CA LEU A 201 2.94 -7.19 -3.78
C LEU A 201 1.96 -8.37 -3.85
N LEU A 202 1.81 -9.01 -5.01
CA LEU A 202 0.99 -10.22 -5.17
C LEU A 202 1.48 -11.37 -4.29
N LEU A 203 2.80 -11.56 -4.14
CA LEU A 203 3.36 -12.57 -3.23
C LEU A 203 3.04 -12.26 -1.77
N ILE A 204 3.19 -11.01 -1.33
CA ILE A 204 2.82 -10.60 0.02
C ILE A 204 1.33 -10.85 0.25
N SER A 205 0.46 -10.45 -0.68
CA SER A 205 -0.97 -10.72 -0.60
C SER A 205 -1.29 -12.22 -0.64
N ALA A 206 -0.50 -13.03 -1.33
CA ALA A 206 -0.65 -14.49 -1.34
C ALA A 206 -0.33 -15.11 0.02
N LEU A 207 0.65 -14.57 0.76
CA LEU A 207 0.92 -15.01 2.14
C LEU A 207 -0.28 -14.73 3.05
N PHE A 208 -0.86 -13.54 2.97
CA PHE A 208 -2.07 -13.20 3.72
C PHE A 208 -3.26 -14.07 3.29
N HIS A 209 -3.44 -14.30 1.99
CA HIS A 209 -4.47 -15.18 1.47
C HIS A 209 -4.36 -16.60 2.04
N TRP A 210 -3.14 -17.12 2.14
CA TRP A 210 -2.89 -18.44 2.73
C TRP A 210 -3.15 -18.44 4.25
N GLN A 211 -2.65 -17.43 4.96
CA GLN A 211 -2.78 -17.33 6.41
C GLN A 211 -4.24 -17.24 6.86
N TYR A 212 -5.08 -16.47 6.15
CA TYR A 212 -6.48 -16.26 6.53
C TYR A 212 -7.46 -17.24 5.86
N CYS A 213 -6.95 -18.36 5.33
CA CYS A 213 -7.78 -19.42 4.75
C CYS A 213 -8.76 -18.90 3.69
N CYS A 214 -8.33 -17.92 2.89
CA CYS A 214 -9.15 -17.35 1.83
C CYS A 214 -9.57 -18.46 0.85
N LEU A 215 -10.84 -18.41 0.46
CA LEU A 215 -11.52 -19.36 -0.40
C LEU A 215 -10.84 -19.37 -1.78
N TYR A 216 -10.12 -20.45 -2.10
CA TYR A 216 -9.97 -21.00 -3.45
C TYR A 216 -9.33 -22.39 -3.50
N TYR A 217 -9.78 -23.21 -4.46
CA TYR A 217 -9.26 -24.54 -4.85
C TYR A 217 -7.76 -24.57 -5.20
N PHE A 218 -7.18 -23.41 -5.53
CA PHE A 218 -5.77 -23.25 -5.85
C PHE A 218 -5.16 -22.28 -4.85
N VAL A 219 -4.86 -22.78 -3.65
CA VAL A 219 -4.21 -22.04 -2.55
C VAL A 219 -2.98 -21.26 -3.04
N SER A 220 -2.33 -21.74 -4.10
CA SER A 220 -1.12 -21.17 -4.68
C SER A 220 -1.35 -20.26 -5.90
N LEU A 221 -2.58 -20.02 -6.39
CA LEU A 221 -2.79 -19.23 -7.62
C LEU A 221 -2.28 -17.78 -7.52
N PRO A 222 -2.57 -17.02 -6.44
CA PRO A 222 -2.01 -15.67 -6.29
C PRO A 222 -0.48 -15.71 -6.20
N ALA A 223 0.09 -16.72 -5.52
CA ALA A 223 1.53 -16.90 -5.42
C ALA A 223 2.18 -17.22 -6.78
N ALA A 224 1.57 -18.12 -7.56
CA ALA A 224 2.02 -18.49 -8.90
C ALA A 224 1.96 -17.29 -9.85
N CYS A 225 0.89 -16.49 -9.80
CA CYS A 225 0.79 -15.24 -10.56
C CYS A 225 1.85 -14.22 -10.12
N GLY A 226 2.12 -14.10 -8.81
CA GLY A 226 3.19 -13.25 -8.28
C GLY A 226 4.57 -13.66 -8.80
N LEU A 227 4.91 -14.95 -8.73
CA LEU A 227 6.16 -15.50 -9.29
C LEU A 227 6.26 -15.29 -10.80
N LEU A 228 5.16 -15.52 -11.53
CA LEU A 228 5.13 -15.32 -12.98
C LEU A 228 5.32 -13.85 -13.35
N CYS A 229 4.73 -12.93 -12.59
CA CYS A 229 4.91 -11.49 -12.75
C CYS A 229 6.38 -11.05 -12.48
N LEU A 230 7.02 -11.63 -11.45
CA LEU A 230 8.44 -11.38 -11.16
C LEU A 230 9.35 -11.90 -12.28
N THR A 231 9.14 -13.13 -12.72
CA THR A 231 9.93 -13.73 -13.81
C THR A 231 9.76 -12.97 -15.13
N GLN A 232 8.57 -12.47 -15.44
CA GLN A 232 8.36 -11.54 -16.56
C GLN A 232 9.18 -10.25 -16.41
N GLY A 233 9.12 -9.60 -15.25
CA GLY A 233 9.88 -8.39 -14.99
C GLY A 233 11.40 -8.60 -15.14
N LEU A 234 11.92 -9.73 -14.65
CA LEU A 234 13.33 -10.09 -14.75
C LEU A 234 13.75 -10.42 -16.19
N THR A 235 12.98 -11.24 -16.90
CA THR A 235 13.29 -11.64 -18.29
C THR A 235 13.24 -10.46 -19.25
N THR A 236 12.27 -9.56 -19.08
CA THR A 236 12.14 -8.33 -19.88
C THR A 236 13.32 -7.38 -19.68
N ARG A 237 13.95 -7.41 -18.49
CA ARG A 237 15.19 -6.66 -18.21
C ARG A 237 16.42 -7.28 -18.86
N LEU A 238 16.57 -8.60 -18.79
CA LEU A 238 17.79 -9.29 -19.21
C LEU A 238 17.94 -9.38 -20.73
N ARG A 239 16.88 -9.75 -21.47
CA ARG A 239 16.92 -9.76 -22.95
C ARG A 239 15.52 -9.84 -23.56
N PRO A 240 15.13 -8.92 -24.47
CA PRO A 240 13.89 -9.08 -25.24
C PRO A 240 14.05 -10.31 -26.14
N SER A 241 13.30 -11.36 -25.83
CA SER A 241 13.42 -12.67 -26.45
C SER A 241 12.02 -13.18 -26.83
N PRO A 242 11.90 -14.18 -27.73
CA PRO A 242 10.61 -14.84 -27.96
C PRO A 242 10.02 -15.39 -26.66
N LEU A 243 10.88 -15.80 -25.71
CA LEU A 243 10.48 -16.24 -24.37
C LEU A 243 9.78 -15.12 -23.58
N SER A 244 10.29 -13.88 -23.58
CA SER A 244 9.63 -12.78 -22.87
C SER A 244 8.23 -12.50 -23.44
N ARG A 245 8.04 -12.67 -24.76
CA ARG A 245 6.73 -12.52 -25.40
C ARG A 245 5.77 -13.65 -25.02
N SER A 246 6.25 -14.89 -24.99
CA SER A 246 5.45 -16.02 -24.50
C SER A 246 5.03 -15.79 -23.06
N LEU A 247 5.96 -15.38 -22.21
CA LEU A 247 5.69 -15.07 -20.81
C LEU A 247 4.65 -13.96 -20.69
N ASP A 248 4.75 -12.85 -21.44
CA ASP A 248 3.76 -11.76 -21.43
C ASP A 248 2.34 -12.24 -21.79
N VAL A 249 2.19 -13.11 -22.79
CA VAL A 249 0.89 -13.72 -23.14
C VAL A 249 0.40 -14.65 -22.02
N THR A 250 1.27 -15.51 -21.50
CA THR A 250 0.94 -16.39 -20.37
C THR A 250 0.50 -15.57 -19.15
N GLY A 251 1.14 -14.44 -18.86
CA GLY A 251 0.73 -13.56 -17.76
C GLY A 251 -0.58 -12.86 -17.99
N THR A 252 -0.94 -12.49 -19.24
CA THR A 252 -2.29 -11.98 -19.50
C THR A 252 -3.36 -13.03 -19.22
N LEU A 253 -3.12 -14.29 -19.61
CA LEU A 253 -4.02 -15.40 -19.33
C LEU A 253 -4.10 -15.69 -17.82
N ALA A 254 -2.96 -15.70 -17.13
CA ALA A 254 -2.88 -15.89 -15.68
C ALA A 254 -3.62 -14.78 -14.92
N ALA A 255 -3.48 -13.52 -15.34
CA ALA A 255 -4.18 -12.39 -14.75
C ALA A 255 -5.70 -12.48 -14.94
N ILE A 256 -6.17 -12.94 -16.11
CA ILE A 256 -7.61 -13.18 -16.34
C ILE A 256 -8.11 -14.32 -15.45
N GLY A 257 -7.35 -15.43 -15.36
CA GLY A 257 -7.70 -16.56 -14.48
C GLY A 257 -7.71 -16.19 -12.99
N LEU A 258 -6.78 -15.35 -12.56
CA LEU A 258 -6.74 -14.80 -11.20
C LEU A 258 -7.94 -13.87 -10.96
N PHE A 259 -8.29 -13.01 -11.91
CA PHE A 259 -9.45 -12.14 -11.79
C PHE A 259 -10.77 -12.91 -11.74
N SER A 260 -10.96 -13.87 -12.65
CA SER A 260 -12.19 -14.67 -12.73
C SER A 260 -12.38 -15.56 -11.51
N SER A 261 -11.29 -16.15 -11.01
CA SER A 261 -11.31 -16.83 -9.72
C SER A 261 -11.70 -15.81 -8.65
N LEU A 262 -10.94 -14.76 -8.36
CA LEU A 262 -11.30 -13.82 -7.26
C LEU A 262 -12.75 -13.32 -7.29
N LEU A 263 -13.29 -13.01 -8.46
CA LEU A 263 -14.69 -12.62 -8.61
C LEU A 263 -15.65 -13.72 -8.14
N PHE A 264 -15.40 -14.97 -8.51
CA PHE A 264 -16.17 -16.11 -8.04
C PHE A 264 -16.07 -16.29 -6.51
N SER A 265 -14.97 -15.88 -5.84
CA SER A 265 -14.82 -16.05 -4.38
C SER A 265 -15.51 -14.97 -3.62
N VAL A 266 -15.48 -13.76 -4.15
CA VAL A 266 -16.31 -12.67 -3.64
C VAL A 266 -17.77 -13.08 -3.73
N LEU A 267 -18.22 -13.64 -4.87
CA LEU A 267 -19.58 -14.16 -5.01
C LEU A 267 -19.90 -15.28 -4.01
N CYS A 268 -19.02 -16.27 -3.84
CA CYS A 268 -19.20 -17.34 -2.85
C CYS A 268 -19.27 -16.79 -1.43
N THR A 269 -18.39 -15.85 -1.07
CA THR A 269 -18.36 -15.24 0.27
C THR A 269 -19.64 -14.46 0.54
N ILE A 270 -20.08 -13.63 -0.41
CA ILE A 270 -21.34 -12.87 -0.32
C ILE A 270 -22.54 -13.81 -0.22
N SER A 271 -22.59 -14.85 -1.04
CA SER A 271 -23.70 -15.80 -0.99
C SER A 271 -23.82 -16.56 0.34
N GLY A 272 -22.68 -16.82 1.00
CA GLY A 272 -22.65 -17.41 2.34
C GLY A 272 -23.19 -16.46 3.40
N ILE A 273 -22.94 -15.15 3.25
CA ILE A 273 -23.46 -14.12 4.16
C ILE A 273 -24.98 -13.97 4.02
N PHE A 274 -25.50 -13.97 2.79
CA PHE A 274 -26.94 -13.73 2.52
C PHE A 274 -27.79 -15.01 2.38
N ASP A 275 -27.23 -16.20 2.65
CA ASP A 275 -27.85 -17.53 2.48
C ASP A 275 -28.59 -17.71 1.12
N TRP A 276 -27.99 -17.21 0.04
CA TRP A 276 -28.59 -17.33 -1.29
C TRP A 276 -28.48 -18.77 -1.80
N ARG A 277 -29.61 -19.35 -2.21
CA ARG A 277 -29.70 -20.73 -2.74
C ARG A 277 -29.82 -20.74 -4.25
N LEU A 278 -28.75 -20.37 -4.96
CA LEU A 278 -28.63 -20.52 -6.41
C LEU A 278 -27.91 -21.84 -6.74
N SER A 279 -28.33 -22.52 -7.81
CA SER A 279 -27.74 -23.81 -8.25
C SER A 279 -26.25 -23.71 -8.56
N ILE A 280 -25.77 -22.56 -9.04
CA ILE A 280 -24.36 -22.30 -9.35
C ILE A 280 -23.47 -22.30 -8.10
N LEU A 281 -24.05 -22.01 -6.92
CA LEU A 281 -23.36 -21.92 -5.62
C LEU A 281 -23.04 -23.28 -5.01
N ARG A 282 -23.45 -24.39 -5.63
CA ARG A 282 -23.00 -25.73 -5.22
C ARG A 282 -21.48 -25.84 -5.23
N HIS A 283 -20.83 -25.15 -6.17
CA HIS A 283 -19.37 -25.06 -6.27
C HIS A 283 -18.71 -24.29 -5.13
N CYS A 284 -19.46 -23.51 -4.35
CA CYS A 284 -18.92 -22.84 -3.16
C CYS A 284 -18.69 -23.82 -2.00
N ARG A 285 -19.36 -24.99 -1.99
CA ARG A 285 -19.29 -26.00 -0.91
C ARG A 285 -18.26 -27.12 -1.12
N TRP A 286 -17.65 -27.19 -2.30
CA TRP A 286 -16.77 -28.31 -2.65
C TRP A 286 -15.39 -28.23 -1.95
N GLY A 287 -15.05 -27.10 -1.31
CA GLY A 287 -13.86 -26.93 -0.47
C GLY A 287 -14.07 -27.02 1.05
N ASP A 288 -15.26 -27.37 1.53
CA ASP A 288 -15.63 -27.21 2.95
C ASP A 288 -14.73 -27.97 3.93
N GLY A 289 -14.23 -29.16 3.56
CA GLY A 289 -13.39 -29.97 4.43
C GLY A 289 -12.02 -29.33 4.74
N ILE A 290 -11.33 -28.86 3.69
CA ILE A 290 -10.03 -28.20 3.81
C ILE A 290 -10.20 -26.85 4.54
N MET A 291 -11.28 -26.13 4.22
CA MET A 291 -11.59 -24.85 4.87
C MET A 291 -11.86 -25.02 6.37
N LYS A 292 -12.63 -26.05 6.76
CA LYS A 292 -12.88 -26.37 8.18
C LYS A 292 -11.58 -26.69 8.91
N GLY A 293 -10.66 -27.44 8.29
CA GLY A 293 -9.34 -27.72 8.85
C GLY A 293 -8.52 -26.45 9.07
N CYS A 294 -8.43 -25.59 8.05
CA CYS A 294 -7.68 -24.34 8.11
C CYS A 294 -8.28 -23.35 9.13
N ARG A 295 -9.60 -23.13 9.10
CA ARG A 295 -10.30 -22.29 10.08
C ARG A 295 -10.09 -22.80 11.49
N ARG A 296 -10.16 -24.12 11.73
CA ARG A 296 -9.88 -24.72 13.04
C ARG A 296 -8.48 -24.34 13.53
N SER A 297 -7.46 -24.46 12.68
CA SER A 297 -6.11 -24.02 13.04
C SER A 297 -6.05 -22.53 13.36
N LEU A 298 -6.79 -21.70 12.62
CA LEU A 298 -6.85 -20.26 12.86
C LEU A 298 -7.53 -19.93 14.20
N HIS A 299 -8.64 -20.58 14.54
CA HIS A 299 -9.34 -20.41 15.81
C HIS A 299 -8.45 -20.75 17.03
N PHE A 300 -7.51 -21.69 16.88
CA PHE A 300 -6.54 -22.04 17.93
C PHE A 300 -5.25 -21.22 17.89
N SER A 301 -5.12 -20.26 16.97
CA SER A 301 -3.96 -19.37 16.88
C SER A 301 -4.20 -18.10 17.70
N TYR A 302 -3.14 -17.56 18.32
CA TYR A 302 -3.22 -16.23 18.92
C TYR A 302 -3.49 -15.17 17.83
N PRO A 303 -4.42 -14.22 18.02
CA PRO A 303 -5.13 -13.87 19.26
C PRO A 303 -6.47 -14.60 19.53
N TYR A 304 -6.95 -15.43 18.62
CA TYR A 304 -8.32 -15.94 18.59
C TYR A 304 -8.68 -16.94 19.71
N PHE A 305 -7.71 -17.41 20.48
CA PHE A 305 -7.92 -18.41 21.53
C PHE A 305 -8.95 -17.98 22.59
N ASN A 306 -9.01 -16.69 22.93
CA ASN A 306 -9.90 -16.15 23.98
C ASN A 306 -11.17 -15.48 23.43
N TRP A 307 -11.39 -15.58 22.12
CA TRP A 307 -12.44 -14.84 21.43
C TRP A 307 -13.71 -15.66 21.28
N GLN A 308 -14.87 -15.00 21.22
CA GLN A 308 -16.12 -15.70 20.90
C GLN A 308 -16.15 -16.06 19.42
N MET A 309 -16.62 -17.28 19.09
CA MET A 309 -16.74 -17.74 17.71
C MET A 309 -17.38 -16.75 16.72
N PRO A 310 -18.52 -16.09 17.03
CA PRO A 310 -19.11 -15.11 16.10
C PRO A 310 -18.18 -13.92 15.81
N GLN A 311 -17.40 -13.46 16.79
CA GLN A 311 -16.45 -12.37 16.61
C GLN A 311 -15.30 -12.79 15.70
N ILE A 312 -14.79 -14.00 15.91
CA ILE A 312 -13.71 -14.57 15.07
C ILE A 312 -14.20 -14.69 13.62
N GLU A 313 -15.42 -15.18 13.40
CA GLU A 313 -15.96 -15.33 12.05
C GLU A 313 -16.14 -13.98 11.32
N HIS A 314 -16.59 -12.94 12.03
CA HIS A 314 -16.70 -11.59 11.46
C HIS A 314 -15.35 -10.97 11.10
N GLU A 315 -14.34 -11.08 11.98
CA GLU A 315 -13.00 -10.57 11.69
C GLU A 315 -12.39 -11.30 10.49
N ILE A 316 -12.41 -12.64 10.50
CA ILE A 316 -11.88 -13.45 9.39
C ILE A 316 -12.56 -13.07 8.08
N THR A 317 -13.89 -12.98 8.07
CA THR A 317 -14.64 -12.67 6.84
C THR A 317 -14.28 -11.27 6.32
N SER A 318 -14.15 -10.28 7.20
CA SER A 318 -13.73 -8.93 6.85
C SER A 318 -12.32 -8.89 6.25
N ILE A 319 -11.37 -9.60 6.87
CA ILE A 319 -10.00 -9.71 6.38
C ILE A 319 -9.96 -10.41 5.02
N GLN A 320 -10.73 -11.49 4.84
CA GLN A 320 -10.82 -12.21 3.58
C GLN A 320 -11.34 -11.31 2.45
N ILE A 321 -12.40 -10.53 2.69
CA ILE A 321 -12.94 -9.57 1.71
C ILE A 321 -11.89 -8.51 1.35
N ALA A 322 -11.16 -7.99 2.33
CA ALA A 322 -10.09 -7.03 2.10
C ALA A 322 -8.98 -7.64 1.22
N ILE A 323 -8.53 -8.87 1.53
CA ILE A 323 -7.52 -9.59 0.76
C ILE A 323 -8.01 -9.81 -0.69
N TYR A 324 -9.24 -10.27 -0.89
CA TYR A 324 -9.78 -10.47 -2.26
C TYR A 324 -9.79 -9.17 -3.04
N THR A 325 -10.21 -8.07 -2.41
CA THR A 325 -10.28 -6.75 -3.05
C THR A 325 -8.89 -6.29 -3.49
N VAL A 326 -7.88 -6.44 -2.62
CA VAL A 326 -6.49 -6.09 -2.94
C VAL A 326 -5.94 -6.94 -4.08
N ILE A 327 -6.11 -8.27 -4.02
CA ILE A 327 -5.62 -9.16 -5.09
C ILE A 327 -6.36 -8.88 -6.40
N LEU A 328 -7.66 -8.53 -6.36
CA LEU A 328 -8.43 -8.18 -7.55
C LEU A 328 -7.89 -6.92 -8.23
N ILE A 329 -7.57 -5.88 -7.44
CA ILE A 329 -6.90 -4.68 -7.95
C ILE A 329 -5.56 -5.03 -8.58
N PHE A 330 -4.74 -5.84 -7.90
CA PHE A 330 -3.44 -6.28 -8.42
C PHE A 330 -3.58 -7.12 -9.69
N SER A 331 -4.61 -7.95 -9.80
CA SER A 331 -4.90 -8.74 -10.99
C SER A 331 -5.24 -7.85 -12.19
N LEU A 332 -6.02 -6.79 -11.99
CA LEU A 332 -6.34 -5.81 -13.04
C LEU A 332 -5.10 -5.03 -13.49
N LEU A 333 -4.28 -4.56 -12.54
CA LEU A 333 -3.00 -3.92 -12.84
C LEU A 333 -2.08 -4.88 -13.58
N TYR A 334 -2.07 -6.15 -13.19
CA TYR A 334 -1.21 -7.15 -13.79
C TYR A 334 -1.59 -7.41 -15.25
N PHE A 335 -2.89 -7.58 -15.50
CA PHE A 335 -3.45 -7.66 -16.84
C PHE A 335 -3.05 -6.44 -17.69
N TYR A 336 -3.24 -5.22 -17.16
CA TYR A 336 -2.91 -3.98 -17.88
C TYR A 336 -1.43 -3.91 -18.27
N PHE A 337 -0.51 -4.17 -17.34
CA PHE A 337 0.93 -4.08 -17.61
C PHE A 337 1.41 -5.19 -18.55
N SER A 338 0.90 -6.41 -18.40
CA SER A 338 1.23 -7.54 -19.28
C SER A 338 0.73 -7.28 -20.71
N MET A 339 -0.51 -6.78 -20.87
CA MET A 339 -1.05 -6.37 -22.18
C MET A 339 -0.22 -5.26 -22.80
N LYS A 340 0.12 -4.22 -22.03
CA LYS A 340 0.95 -3.10 -22.50
C LYS A 340 2.33 -3.58 -22.97
N SER A 341 2.96 -4.53 -22.27
CA SER A 341 4.24 -5.12 -22.68
C SER A 341 4.14 -5.84 -24.03
N THR A 342 3.11 -6.68 -24.20
CA THR A 342 2.84 -7.44 -25.43
C THR A 342 2.73 -6.53 -26.66
N PHE A 343 1.99 -5.42 -26.56
CA PHE A 343 1.79 -4.50 -27.69
C PHE A 343 2.96 -3.55 -27.95
N GLN A 344 3.68 -3.12 -26.91
CA GLN A 344 4.82 -2.20 -27.08
C GLN A 344 6.03 -2.87 -27.75
N LEU A 345 6.25 -4.17 -27.53
CA LEU A 345 7.31 -4.93 -28.21
C LEU A 345 7.05 -5.04 -29.73
N ARG A 346 5.79 -5.20 -30.15
CA ARG A 346 5.41 -5.28 -31.57
C ARG A 346 5.80 -4.01 -32.34
N LYS A 347 5.46 -2.83 -31.82
CA LYS A 347 5.83 -1.52 -32.40
C LYS A 347 7.34 -1.26 -32.49
N ARG A 348 8.16 -2.01 -31.72
CA ARG A 348 9.63 -1.89 -31.75
C ARG A 348 10.23 -2.79 -32.83
N LYS A 349 9.70 -4.01 -32.98
CA LYS A 349 10.10 -4.93 -34.05
C LYS A 349 9.77 -4.36 -35.44
N GLU A 350 8.58 -3.79 -35.61
CA GLU A 350 8.16 -3.15 -36.87
C GLU A 350 9.04 -1.94 -37.24
N ARG A 351 9.46 -1.13 -36.26
CA ARG A 351 10.40 -0.01 -36.51
C ARG A 351 11.80 -0.47 -36.88
N ASN A 352 12.31 -1.52 -36.25
CA ASN A 352 13.65 -2.03 -36.58
C ASN A 352 13.67 -2.66 -37.98
N LEU A 353 12.62 -3.41 -38.35
CA LEU A 353 12.47 -3.96 -39.71
C LEU A 353 12.36 -2.87 -40.78
N TYR A 354 11.66 -1.77 -40.49
CA TYR A 354 11.58 -0.62 -41.40
C TYR A 354 12.93 0.10 -41.58
N PHE A 355 13.75 0.15 -40.54
CA PHE A 355 15.10 0.72 -40.62
C PHE A 355 16.07 -0.20 -41.38
N GLU A 356 16.01 -1.52 -41.16
CA GLU A 356 16.82 -2.50 -41.90
C GLU A 356 16.43 -2.56 -43.38
N SER A 357 15.14 -2.42 -43.72
CA SER A 357 14.69 -2.41 -45.12
C SER A 357 15.04 -1.14 -45.91
N HIS A 358 15.44 -0.06 -45.23
CA HIS A 358 15.85 1.22 -45.85
C HIS A 358 17.36 1.47 -45.79
N GLN A 359 18.13 0.53 -45.23
CA GLN A 359 19.60 0.54 -45.29
C GLN A 359 20.17 -0.33 -46.41
N HIS A 360 19.30 -1.07 -47.12
CA HIS A 360 19.59 -1.78 -48.36
C HIS A 360 18.85 -1.09 -49.51
#